data_AF-A0A1R1D9Y8-F1
#
_entry.id   AF-A0A1R1D9Y8-F1
#
_cell.length_a   1.000
_cell.length_b   1.000
_cell.length_c   1.000
_cell.angle_alpha   90.00
_cell.angle_beta   90.00
_cell.angle_gamma   90.00
#
_symmetry.space_group_name_H-M   'P 1'
#
loop_
_entity.id
_entity.type
_entity.pdbx_description
1 polymer ?
#
loop_
_entity_poly.entity_id
_entity_poly.type
_entity_poly.pdbx_seq_one_letter_code
_entity_poly.pdbx_strand_id
1 'polypeptide(L)'
;MIQRALGTTIQIGANIIAGLTSIAGLELSAETIDITTLSSSGGYREFTGGFKDGGEVGISGHFDAQDTNGQIALYDAFQLGSTNPYTIIFPGGGSWTFSGVVTGFTTGAELEDTISFEATIKVSGAPSFGLTQSGGLTALAVTGTGGTLAPAFAAGNRVYSFSGVTAVSATVTATAAAHTLKLYIDGVYSQDLVTGSPSAAIPLTINVGKRLTIIAYEASKAPKIYDVSLIKTA
;
A
#
# COMPACT_ATOMS: atom_id res chain seq x y z
N MET A 1 -3.39 -19.96 -14.08
CA MET A 1 -3.68 -21.01 -13.08
C MET A 1 -4.79 -20.48 -12.19
N ILE A 2 -5.85 -21.25 -11.96
CA ILE A 2 -6.94 -20.82 -11.05
C ILE A 2 -6.47 -21.11 -9.63
N GLN A 3 -6.48 -20.10 -8.76
CA GLN A 3 -5.98 -20.19 -7.39
C GLN A 3 -7.06 -19.73 -6.41
N ARG A 4 -7.09 -20.36 -5.23
CA ARG A 4 -8.02 -19.97 -4.15
C ARG A 4 -7.67 -18.56 -3.67
N ALA A 5 -8.68 -17.78 -3.29
CA ALA A 5 -8.49 -16.41 -2.78
C ALA A 5 -7.75 -16.33 -1.43
N LEU A 6 -7.49 -17.48 -0.79
CA LEU A 6 -6.75 -17.59 0.47
C LEU A 6 -5.36 -16.96 0.36
N GLY A 7 -5.08 -15.98 1.22
CA GLY A 7 -3.84 -15.22 1.23
C GLY A 7 -3.90 -13.90 0.47
N THR A 8 -5.08 -13.49 -0.02
CA THR A 8 -5.27 -12.12 -0.53
C THR A 8 -5.22 -11.14 0.63
N THR A 9 -4.40 -10.09 0.49
CA THR A 9 -4.24 -9.05 1.51
C THR A 9 -4.44 -7.68 0.89
N ILE A 10 -5.02 -6.75 1.63
CA ILE A 10 -5.07 -5.34 1.28
C ILE A 10 -4.27 -4.53 2.28
N GLN A 11 -3.56 -3.51 1.78
CA GLN A 11 -2.74 -2.61 2.58
C GLN A 11 -3.21 -1.17 2.44
N ILE A 12 -3.20 -0.44 3.56
CA ILE A 12 -3.27 1.02 3.59
C ILE A 12 -1.85 1.55 3.76
N GLY A 13 -1.32 2.20 2.72
CA GLY A 13 0.10 2.52 2.66
C GLY A 13 0.98 1.27 2.78
N ALA A 14 1.70 1.17 3.89
CA ALA A 14 2.58 0.04 4.22
C ALA A 14 1.92 -1.05 5.09
N ASN A 15 0.79 -0.74 5.72
CA ASN A 15 0.23 -1.59 6.77
C ASN A 15 -0.80 -2.54 6.19
N ILE A 16 -0.70 -3.82 6.54
CA ILE A 16 -1.70 -4.83 6.20
C ILE A 16 -2.91 -4.63 7.10
N ILE A 17 -4.10 -4.66 6.52
CA ILE A 17 -5.35 -4.69 7.26
C ILE A 17 -5.64 -6.15 7.63
N ALA A 18 -5.67 -6.44 8.93
CA ALA A 18 -5.82 -7.80 9.44
C ALA A 18 -7.30 -8.21 9.57
N GLY A 19 -7.55 -9.50 9.81
CA GLY A 19 -8.87 -10.02 10.15
C GLY A 19 -9.89 -10.08 9.01
N LEU A 20 -9.47 -9.87 7.76
CA LEU A 20 -10.37 -9.83 6.61
C LEU A 20 -10.81 -11.23 6.16
N THR A 21 -12.11 -11.35 5.91
CA THR A 21 -12.73 -12.55 5.34
C THR A 21 -13.10 -12.35 3.87
N SER A 22 -13.31 -11.10 3.45
CA SER A 22 -13.62 -10.73 2.07
C SER A 22 -12.95 -9.42 1.66
N ILE A 23 -12.49 -9.39 0.42
CA ILE A 23 -11.99 -8.19 -0.26
C ILE A 23 -12.67 -8.18 -1.64
N ALA A 24 -13.54 -7.20 -1.88
CA ALA A 24 -14.14 -6.99 -3.19
C ALA A 24 -13.09 -6.51 -4.20
N GLY A 25 -13.26 -6.90 -5.46
CA GLY A 25 -12.44 -6.37 -6.56
C GLY A 25 -12.79 -4.91 -6.87
N LEU A 26 -12.01 -4.28 -7.76
CA LEU A 26 -12.36 -2.95 -8.28
C LEU A 26 -13.46 -3.07 -9.34
N GLU A 27 -14.50 -2.26 -9.21
CA GLU A 27 -15.59 -2.14 -10.18
C GLU A 27 -15.35 -0.98 -11.15
N LEU A 28 -14.51 -1.20 -12.15
CA LEU A 28 -14.18 -0.18 -13.14
C LEU A 28 -15.37 0.09 -14.07
N SER A 29 -15.78 1.36 -14.16
CA SER A 29 -16.81 1.81 -15.09
C SER A 29 -16.34 3.04 -15.88
N ALA A 30 -16.96 3.29 -17.03
CA ALA A 30 -16.65 4.44 -17.87
C ALA A 30 -17.94 5.02 -18.43
N GLU A 31 -18.03 6.34 -18.45
CA GLU A 31 -19.10 7.04 -19.14
C GLU A 31 -18.93 6.89 -20.66
N THR A 32 -20.04 6.98 -21.39
CA THR A 32 -20.04 6.96 -22.86
C THR A 32 -20.71 8.24 -23.36
N ILE A 33 -20.05 8.92 -24.29
CA ILE A 33 -20.58 10.10 -24.96
C ILE A 33 -21.04 9.67 -26.35
N ASP A 34 -22.32 9.90 -26.65
CA ASP A 34 -22.89 9.66 -27.98
C ASP A 34 -22.39 10.75 -28.94
N ILE A 35 -21.78 10.33 -30.05
CA ILE A 35 -21.24 11.20 -31.10
C ILE A 35 -21.92 10.96 -32.45
N THR A 36 -23.10 10.32 -32.44
CA THR A 36 -23.85 10.01 -33.66
C THR A 36 -24.11 11.27 -34.47
N THR A 37 -23.74 11.26 -35.75
CA THR A 37 -23.89 12.39 -36.66
C THR A 37 -24.94 12.12 -37.74
N LEU A 38 -25.36 13.18 -38.45
CA LEU A 38 -26.22 13.04 -39.64
C LEU A 38 -25.56 12.25 -40.79
N SER A 39 -24.23 12.12 -40.77
CA SER A 39 -23.46 11.29 -41.70
C SER A 39 -23.24 9.85 -41.21
N SER A 40 -23.66 9.52 -39.99
CA SER A 40 -23.56 8.17 -39.45
C SER A 40 -24.50 7.24 -40.23
N SER A 41 -23.91 6.24 -40.89
CA SER A 41 -24.63 5.31 -41.76
C SER A 41 -24.84 3.96 -41.08
N GLY A 42 -25.93 3.28 -41.40
CA GLY A 42 -26.22 1.93 -40.88
C GLY A 42 -27.14 1.86 -39.65
N GLY A 43 -27.65 3.00 -39.15
CA GLY A 43 -28.70 3.01 -38.10
C GLY A 43 -28.23 2.63 -36.69
N TYR A 44 -26.93 2.55 -36.46
CA TYR A 44 -26.33 2.32 -35.14
C TYR A 44 -25.83 3.62 -34.53
N ARG A 45 -25.90 3.71 -33.20
CA ARG A 45 -25.30 4.84 -32.45
C ARG A 45 -23.79 4.68 -32.39
N GLU A 46 -23.07 5.79 -32.52
CA GLU A 46 -21.62 5.87 -32.36
C GLU A 46 -21.28 6.49 -31.00
N PHE A 47 -20.35 5.90 -30.26
CA PHE A 47 -19.98 6.35 -28.91
C PHE A 47 -18.46 6.57 -28.79
N THR A 48 -18.07 7.55 -27.98
CA THR A 48 -16.70 7.73 -27.48
C THR A 48 -16.65 7.60 -25.96
N GLY A 49 -15.49 7.24 -25.41
CA GLY A 49 -15.30 7.07 -23.96
C GLY A 49 -15.20 8.42 -23.23
N GLY A 50 -16.00 8.59 -22.19
CA GLY A 50 -15.96 9.72 -21.27
C GLY A 50 -15.01 9.49 -20.09
N PHE A 51 -15.35 10.07 -18.93
CA PHE A 51 -14.57 9.86 -17.71
C PHE A 51 -14.70 8.43 -17.20
N LYS A 52 -13.64 7.94 -16.56
CA LYS A 52 -13.57 6.60 -15.97
C LYS A 52 -13.72 6.72 -14.45
N ASP A 53 -14.59 5.91 -13.86
CA ASP A 53 -14.70 5.74 -12.42
C ASP A 53 -13.99 4.43 -12.03
N GLY A 54 -13.09 4.52 -11.05
CA GLY A 54 -12.38 3.37 -10.49
C GLY A 54 -13.26 2.47 -9.62
N GLY A 55 -14.49 2.89 -9.34
CA GLY A 55 -15.46 2.17 -8.52
C GLY A 55 -15.18 2.31 -7.03
N GLU A 56 -15.62 1.32 -6.27
CA GLU A 56 -15.40 1.19 -4.84
C GLU A 56 -14.83 -0.19 -4.53
N VAL A 57 -14.05 -0.27 -3.45
CA VAL A 57 -13.55 -1.52 -2.89
C VAL A 57 -14.18 -1.70 -1.51
N GLY A 58 -15.07 -2.69 -1.40
CA GLY A 58 -15.63 -3.13 -0.13
C GLY A 58 -14.72 -4.19 0.52
N ILE A 59 -14.46 -4.04 1.81
CA ILE A 59 -13.77 -5.06 2.61
C ILE A 59 -14.63 -5.44 3.81
N SER A 60 -14.61 -6.72 4.17
CA SER A 60 -15.30 -7.19 5.37
C SER A 60 -14.51 -8.28 6.09
N GLY A 61 -14.75 -8.40 7.39
CA GLY A 61 -13.99 -9.29 8.26
C GLY A 61 -14.42 -9.23 9.71
N HIS A 62 -13.50 -9.63 10.57
CA HIS A 62 -13.64 -9.57 12.02
C HIS A 62 -12.92 -8.34 12.54
N PHE A 63 -13.58 -7.62 13.44
CA PHE A 63 -12.99 -6.46 14.09
C PHE A 63 -11.88 -6.87 15.05
N ASP A 64 -10.72 -6.24 14.93
CA ASP A 64 -9.60 -6.40 15.83
C ASP A 64 -9.12 -5.04 16.36
N ALA A 65 -9.41 -4.78 17.63
CA ALA A 65 -9.01 -3.54 18.31
C ALA A 65 -7.49 -3.40 18.49
N GLN A 66 -6.72 -4.48 18.31
CA GLN A 66 -5.26 -4.44 18.38
C GLN A 66 -4.62 -4.10 17.03
N ASP A 67 -5.38 -4.09 15.93
CA ASP A 67 -4.90 -3.67 14.61
C ASP A 67 -4.88 -2.14 14.47
N THR A 68 -4.00 -1.51 15.25
CA THR A 68 -3.81 -0.05 15.30
C THR A 68 -3.39 0.54 13.96
N ASN A 69 -2.66 -0.22 13.16
CA ASN A 69 -2.05 0.26 11.93
C ASN A 69 -2.84 -0.13 10.66
N GLY A 70 -3.80 -1.05 10.76
CA GLY A 70 -4.70 -1.45 9.69
C GLY A 70 -6.13 -0.93 9.90
N GLN A 71 -6.96 -1.65 10.67
CA GLN A 71 -8.38 -1.30 10.89
C GLN A 71 -8.57 0.08 11.55
N ILE A 72 -7.77 0.42 12.57
CA ILE A 72 -7.87 1.74 13.21
C ILE A 72 -7.38 2.85 12.26
N ALA A 73 -6.33 2.59 11.48
CA ALA A 73 -5.87 3.53 10.46
C ALA A 73 -6.91 3.80 9.37
N LEU A 74 -7.75 2.81 9.02
CA LEU A 74 -8.90 3.00 8.12
C LEU A 74 -9.97 3.89 8.75
N TYR A 75 -10.26 3.71 10.03
CA TYR A 75 -11.18 4.58 10.76
C TYR A 75 -10.68 6.03 10.82
N ASP A 76 -9.39 6.23 11.08
CA ASP A 76 -8.78 7.56 11.08
C ASP A 76 -8.78 8.18 9.67
N ALA A 77 -8.49 7.38 8.63
CA ALA A 77 -8.59 7.82 7.24
C ALA A 77 -10.02 8.25 6.86
N PHE A 78 -11.04 7.54 7.39
CA PHE A 78 -12.45 7.91 7.26
C PHE A 78 -12.75 9.25 7.95
N GLN A 79 -12.34 9.41 9.21
CA GLN A 79 -12.56 10.67 9.95
C GLN A 79 -11.89 11.89 9.30
N LEU A 80 -10.69 11.70 8.75
CA LEU A 80 -9.94 12.75 8.07
C LEU A 80 -10.39 13.01 6.63
N GLY A 81 -11.14 12.08 6.02
CA GLY A 81 -11.48 12.12 4.59
C GLY A 81 -10.25 12.13 3.67
N SER A 82 -9.13 11.61 4.15
CA SER A 82 -7.85 11.72 3.43
C SER A 82 -7.72 10.69 2.32
N THR A 83 -7.16 11.09 1.19
CA THR A 83 -6.83 10.17 0.09
C THR A 83 -5.55 9.41 0.43
N ASN A 84 -5.66 8.10 0.60
CA ASN A 84 -4.55 7.22 0.95
C ASN A 84 -4.25 6.22 -0.18
N PRO A 85 -2.99 5.79 -0.35
CA PRO A 85 -2.65 4.73 -1.28
C PRO A 85 -3.05 3.36 -0.70
N TYR A 86 -3.70 2.54 -1.52
CA TYR A 86 -4.09 1.17 -1.21
C TYR A 86 -3.46 0.19 -2.19
N THR A 87 -3.10 -1.00 -1.68
CA THR A 87 -2.59 -2.10 -2.50
C THR A 87 -3.30 -3.40 -2.14
N ILE A 88 -3.96 -4.03 -3.11
CA ILE A 88 -4.47 -5.40 -3.01
C ILE A 88 -3.45 -6.33 -3.64
N ILE A 89 -3.00 -7.34 -2.89
CA ILE A 89 -2.03 -8.35 -3.33
C ILE A 89 -2.76 -9.69 -3.40
N PHE A 90 -2.83 -10.28 -4.59
CA PHE A 90 -3.38 -11.62 -4.78
C PHE A 90 -2.27 -12.68 -4.68
N PRO A 91 -2.57 -13.86 -4.13
CA PRO A 91 -1.60 -14.95 -3.97
C PRO A 91 -1.07 -15.51 -5.31
N GLY A 92 -1.77 -15.23 -6.42
CA GLY A 92 -1.37 -15.59 -7.78
C GLY A 92 -0.41 -14.60 -8.46
N GLY A 93 0.08 -13.59 -7.75
CA GLY A 93 1.05 -12.61 -8.24
C GLY A 93 0.44 -11.35 -8.88
N GLY A 94 -0.87 -11.32 -9.08
CA GLY A 94 -1.58 -10.11 -9.47
C GLY A 94 -1.68 -9.11 -8.31
N SER A 95 -1.72 -7.82 -8.62
CA SER A 95 -1.99 -6.79 -7.61
C SER A 95 -2.73 -5.60 -8.19
N TRP A 96 -3.61 -5.00 -7.39
CA TRP A 96 -4.17 -3.68 -7.67
C TRP A 96 -3.51 -2.64 -6.79
N THR A 97 -3.04 -1.54 -7.37
CA THR A 97 -2.58 -0.35 -6.64
C THR A 97 -3.46 0.83 -7.03
N PHE A 98 -4.03 1.52 -6.05
CA PHE A 98 -4.91 2.65 -6.30
C PHE A 98 -4.85 3.64 -5.14
N SER A 99 -5.20 4.90 -5.39
CA SER A 99 -5.46 5.84 -4.31
C SER A 99 -6.96 5.84 -4.01
N GLY A 100 -7.37 6.04 -2.77
CA GLY A 100 -8.78 6.04 -2.42
C GLY A 100 -9.09 6.78 -1.13
N VAL A 101 -10.36 7.04 -0.90
CA VAL A 101 -10.90 7.64 0.33
C VAL A 101 -11.86 6.65 0.97
N VAL A 102 -11.76 6.46 2.28
CA VAL A 102 -12.71 5.61 3.00
C VAL A 102 -14.02 6.36 3.11
N THR A 103 -15.11 5.79 2.59
CA THR A 103 -16.45 6.38 2.57
C THR A 103 -17.42 5.68 3.50
N GLY A 104 -17.09 4.47 3.96
CA GLY A 104 -17.89 3.72 4.91
C GLY A 104 -17.00 2.96 5.88
N PHE A 105 -17.42 2.92 7.14
CA PHE A 105 -16.83 2.11 8.20
C PHE A 105 -17.96 1.68 9.13
N THR A 106 -18.19 0.38 9.28
CA THR A 106 -19.25 -0.18 10.12
C THR A 106 -18.70 -1.31 10.98
N THR A 107 -19.27 -1.45 12.18
CA THR A 107 -19.02 -2.60 13.06
C THR A 107 -20.34 -3.16 13.55
N GLY A 108 -20.44 -4.47 13.64
CA GLY A 108 -21.62 -5.17 14.13
C GLY A 108 -21.25 -6.14 15.24
N ALA A 109 -22.12 -6.32 16.23
CA ALA A 109 -21.94 -7.31 17.28
C ALA A 109 -23.27 -8.02 17.51
N GLU A 110 -23.34 -9.30 17.13
CA GLU A 110 -24.50 -10.16 17.40
C GLU A 110 -24.17 -11.14 18.54
N LEU A 111 -25.19 -11.65 19.23
CA LEU A 111 -25.03 -12.39 20.49
C LEU A 111 -24.16 -13.66 20.37
N GLU A 112 -24.20 -14.32 19.21
CA GLU A 112 -23.48 -15.58 18.96
C GLU A 112 -22.33 -15.45 17.97
N ASP A 113 -22.09 -14.24 17.43
CA ASP A 113 -21.07 -14.00 16.41
C ASP A 113 -19.91 -13.14 16.92
N THR A 114 -18.77 -13.27 16.23
CA THR A 114 -17.64 -12.34 16.41
C THR A 114 -18.02 -10.94 15.94
N ILE A 115 -17.39 -9.91 16.52
CA ILE A 115 -17.59 -8.52 16.06
C ILE A 115 -17.23 -8.43 14.58
N SER A 116 -18.18 -8.05 13.73
CA SER A 116 -17.98 -7.84 12.31
C SER A 116 -17.39 -6.45 12.05
N PHE A 117 -16.58 -6.37 11.00
CA PHE A 117 -15.98 -5.15 10.50
C PHE A 117 -16.27 -5.06 9.01
N GLU A 118 -16.76 -3.92 8.54
CA GLU A 118 -16.85 -3.62 7.11
C GLU A 118 -16.35 -2.20 6.83
N ALA A 119 -15.69 -2.02 5.69
CA ALA A 119 -15.30 -0.70 5.22
C ALA A 119 -15.43 -0.59 3.70
N THR A 120 -15.74 0.61 3.23
CA THR A 120 -15.87 0.93 1.80
C THR A 120 -14.85 1.99 1.44
N ILE A 121 -14.08 1.73 0.38
CA ILE A 121 -13.03 2.62 -0.11
C ILE A 121 -13.38 3.06 -1.53
N LYS A 122 -13.69 4.35 -1.70
CA LYS A 122 -13.90 4.95 -3.02
C LYS A 122 -12.57 5.17 -3.71
N VAL A 123 -12.43 4.62 -4.92
CA VAL A 123 -11.20 4.76 -5.72
C VAL A 123 -11.12 6.19 -6.27
N SER A 124 -9.96 6.81 -6.09
CA SER A 124 -9.63 8.14 -6.57
C SER A 124 -8.49 8.07 -7.59
N GLY A 125 -8.78 8.52 -8.81
CA GLY A 125 -7.84 8.47 -9.93
C GLY A 125 -7.76 7.09 -10.60
N ALA A 126 -6.71 6.90 -11.41
CA ALA A 126 -6.55 5.69 -12.21
C ALA A 126 -5.93 4.55 -11.38
N PRO A 127 -6.63 3.43 -11.17
CA PRO A 127 -6.05 2.25 -10.56
C PRO A 127 -5.08 1.56 -11.54
N SER A 128 -4.01 0.97 -11.03
CA SER A 128 -3.04 0.21 -11.80
C SER A 128 -3.12 -1.28 -11.44
N PHE A 129 -3.14 -2.13 -12.46
CA PHE A 129 -3.06 -3.57 -12.31
C PHE A 129 -1.66 -4.06 -12.69
N GLY A 130 -1.02 -4.77 -11.76
CA GLY A 130 0.27 -5.40 -11.97
C GLY A 130 0.12 -6.91 -12.08
N LEU A 131 0.66 -7.50 -13.15
CA LEU A 131 0.71 -8.96 -13.36
C LEU A 131 2.10 -9.55 -13.08
N THR A 132 3.09 -8.68 -12.87
CA THR A 132 4.49 -9.02 -12.61
C THR A 132 4.99 -8.22 -11.43
N GLN A 133 5.83 -8.82 -10.60
CA GLN A 133 6.46 -8.14 -9.47
C GLN A 133 7.46 -7.08 -9.95
N SER A 134 7.49 -5.94 -9.27
CA SER A 134 8.49 -4.89 -9.46
C SER A 134 9.91 -5.44 -9.27
N GLY A 135 10.86 -4.92 -10.07
CA GLY A 135 12.29 -5.23 -9.89
C GLY A 135 12.80 -4.83 -8.50
N GLY A 136 12.19 -3.82 -7.90
CA GLY A 136 12.44 -3.39 -6.54
C GLY A 136 13.72 -2.57 -6.38
N LEU A 137 14.31 -2.63 -5.19
CA LEU A 137 15.56 -1.93 -4.90
C LEU A 137 16.73 -2.67 -5.55
N THR A 138 17.72 -1.88 -5.95
CA THR A 138 19.03 -2.32 -6.45
C THR A 138 20.14 -2.08 -5.42
N ALA A 139 19.90 -1.20 -4.44
CA ALA A 139 20.69 -1.06 -3.24
C ALA A 139 19.83 -0.51 -2.09
N LEU A 140 20.16 -0.92 -0.87
CA LEU A 140 19.61 -0.36 0.36
C LEU A 140 20.77 -0.12 1.32
N ALA A 141 20.89 1.10 1.82
CA ALA A 141 21.83 1.47 2.86
C ALA A 141 21.10 2.22 3.96
N VAL A 142 21.50 1.97 5.20
CA VAL A 142 21.04 2.72 6.37
C VAL A 142 22.28 3.28 7.04
N THR A 143 22.26 4.58 7.30
CA THR A 143 23.40 5.30 7.85
C THR A 143 23.05 5.80 9.23
N GLY A 144 23.81 5.34 10.22
CA GLY A 144 23.77 5.80 11.60
C GLY A 144 25.01 5.27 12.30
N THR A 145 25.73 6.12 13.03
CA THR A 145 26.98 5.74 13.71
C THR A 145 26.77 4.48 14.55
N GLY A 146 27.68 3.51 14.42
CA GLY A 146 27.64 2.23 15.14
C GLY A 146 26.72 1.15 14.55
N GLY A 147 25.78 1.52 13.66
CA GLY A 147 24.83 0.58 13.10
C GLY A 147 25.39 -0.26 11.96
N THR A 148 24.90 -1.49 11.84
CA THR A 148 25.18 -2.38 10.69
C THR A 148 23.89 -2.96 10.14
N LEU A 149 23.78 -3.00 8.81
CA LEU A 149 22.61 -3.57 8.12
C LEU A 149 22.80 -5.09 7.99
N ALA A 150 21.84 -5.85 8.51
CA ALA A 150 21.82 -7.30 8.46
C ALA A 150 20.43 -7.82 8.06
N PRO A 151 20.33 -8.77 7.11
CA PRO A 151 21.40 -9.27 6.25
C PRO A 151 21.96 -8.17 5.33
N ALA A 152 23.12 -8.41 4.71
CA ALA A 152 23.59 -7.54 3.64
C ALA A 152 22.53 -7.45 2.53
N PHE A 153 22.45 -6.31 1.86
CA PHE A 153 21.45 -6.10 0.83
C PHE A 153 21.54 -7.18 -0.26
N ALA A 154 20.40 -7.81 -0.52
CA ALA A 154 20.22 -8.74 -1.63
C ALA A 154 18.82 -8.54 -2.21
N ALA A 155 18.70 -8.58 -3.53
CA ALA A 155 17.41 -8.32 -4.21
C ALA A 155 16.28 -9.27 -3.78
N GLY A 156 16.61 -10.47 -3.28
CA GLY A 156 15.63 -11.43 -2.74
C GLY A 156 15.15 -11.12 -1.31
N ASN A 157 15.92 -10.37 -0.54
CA ASN A 157 15.65 -10.12 0.87
C ASN A 157 14.69 -8.94 1.03
N ARG A 158 13.67 -9.13 1.87
CA ARG A 158 12.61 -8.14 2.13
C ARG A 158 12.61 -7.62 3.56
N VAL A 159 13.32 -8.31 4.45
CA VAL A 159 13.37 -7.97 5.87
C VAL A 159 14.83 -7.75 6.24
N TYR A 160 15.08 -6.62 6.86
CA TYR A 160 16.39 -6.19 7.32
C TYR A 160 16.30 -5.70 8.77
N SER A 161 17.44 -5.72 9.43
CA SER A 161 17.66 -5.13 10.74
C SER A 161 18.86 -4.20 10.66
N PHE A 162 18.75 -3.05 11.31
CA PHE A 162 19.84 -2.11 11.51
C PHE A 162 19.99 -1.86 13.01
N SER A 163 20.90 -2.62 13.63
CA SER A 163 21.13 -2.65 15.07
C SER A 163 22.54 -2.14 15.41
N GLY A 164 22.75 -1.77 16.68
CA GLY A 164 24.04 -1.24 17.15
C GLY A 164 24.18 0.27 17.00
N VAL A 165 23.11 0.97 16.61
CA VAL A 165 23.15 2.41 16.38
C VAL A 165 23.43 3.13 17.70
N THR A 166 24.38 4.05 17.68
CA THR A 166 24.72 4.95 18.79
C THR A 166 24.32 6.40 18.51
N ALA A 167 24.12 6.74 17.24
CA ALA A 167 23.63 8.06 16.82
C ALA A 167 22.21 8.34 17.35
N VAL A 168 21.88 9.63 17.53
CA VAL A 168 20.51 10.08 17.89
C VAL A 168 19.54 10.07 16.70
N SER A 169 20.06 9.86 15.50
CA SER A 169 19.26 9.72 14.28
C SER A 169 19.94 8.79 13.28
N ALA A 170 19.15 8.27 12.35
CA ALA A 170 19.63 7.54 11.18
C ALA A 170 18.96 8.06 9.90
N THR A 171 19.57 7.79 8.75
CA THR A 171 18.95 8.01 7.44
C THR A 171 18.91 6.72 6.66
N VAL A 172 17.94 6.58 5.77
CA VAL A 172 17.85 5.46 4.84
C VAL A 172 18.05 5.95 3.41
N THR A 173 18.89 5.24 2.66
CA THR A 173 19.18 5.49 1.25
C THR A 173 18.76 4.26 0.46
N ALA A 174 17.70 4.40 -0.33
CA ALA A 174 17.20 3.35 -1.19
C ALA A 174 17.49 3.72 -2.65
N THR A 175 18.01 2.78 -3.43
CA THR A 175 18.33 2.98 -4.84
C THR A 175 17.52 2.03 -5.70
N ALA A 176 16.82 2.57 -6.69
CA ALA A 176 16.08 1.82 -7.69
C ALA A 176 16.18 2.53 -9.05
N ALA A 177 15.85 1.84 -10.13
CA ALA A 177 15.94 2.40 -11.48
C ALA A 177 14.85 3.46 -11.74
N ALA A 178 13.72 3.08 -12.34
CA ALA A 178 12.60 3.98 -12.63
C ALA A 178 11.41 3.75 -11.68
N HIS A 179 11.68 3.74 -10.37
CA HIS A 179 10.67 3.44 -9.35
C HIS A 179 10.27 4.68 -8.56
N THR A 180 9.00 4.74 -8.15
CA THR A 180 8.55 5.63 -7.08
C THR A 180 8.79 4.92 -5.75
N LEU A 181 9.56 5.54 -4.86
CA LEU A 181 9.89 4.98 -3.55
C LEU A 181 9.18 5.77 -2.45
N LYS A 182 8.43 5.10 -1.59
CA LYS A 182 7.77 5.72 -0.44
C LYS A 182 8.33 5.15 0.86
N LEU A 183 8.61 6.02 1.82
CA LEU A 183 9.04 5.64 3.16
C LEU A 183 7.90 5.84 4.17
N TYR A 184 7.65 4.80 4.94
CA TYR A 184 6.79 4.80 6.10
C TYR A 184 7.64 4.52 7.35
N ILE A 185 7.37 5.25 8.44
CA ILE A 185 8.00 5.05 9.74
C ILE A 185 6.91 4.64 10.71
N ASP A 186 7.06 3.47 11.32
CA ASP A 186 6.07 2.85 12.20
C ASP A 186 4.67 2.79 11.55
N GLY A 187 4.62 2.57 10.24
CA GLY A 187 3.38 2.50 9.46
C GLY A 187 2.80 3.84 9.02
N VAL A 188 3.35 4.97 9.46
CA VAL A 188 2.91 6.32 9.07
C VAL A 188 3.73 6.81 7.88
N TYR A 189 3.09 7.39 6.87
CA TYR A 189 3.80 7.98 5.73
C TYR A 189 4.75 9.08 6.21
N SER A 190 6.02 8.96 5.85
CA SER A 190 7.05 9.94 6.19
C SER A 190 7.39 10.84 5.01
N GLN A 191 7.78 10.24 3.88
CA GLN A 191 8.19 10.97 2.68
C GLN A 191 8.32 10.05 1.46
N ASP A 192 8.34 10.65 0.27
CA ASP A 192 8.88 10.02 -0.92
C ASP A 192 10.43 10.03 -0.85
N LEU A 193 11.06 8.95 -1.29
CA LEU A 193 12.52 8.82 -1.36
C LEU A 193 13.01 9.12 -2.76
N VAL A 194 14.08 9.92 -2.85
CA VAL A 194 14.82 10.12 -4.09
C VAL A 194 15.85 8.99 -4.23
N THR A 195 15.85 8.32 -5.38
CA THR A 195 16.75 7.18 -5.63
C THR A 195 18.22 7.57 -5.39
N GLY A 196 18.93 6.77 -4.60
CA GLY A 196 20.34 6.99 -4.27
C GLY A 196 20.61 8.15 -3.30
N SER A 197 19.57 8.81 -2.78
CA SER A 197 19.71 9.92 -1.83
C SER A 197 19.22 9.54 -0.42
N PRO A 198 19.82 10.10 0.64
CA PRO A 198 19.37 9.85 2.01
C PRO A 198 18.00 10.47 2.27
N SER A 199 17.19 9.79 3.08
CA SER A 199 15.96 10.32 3.66
C SER A 199 16.24 11.51 4.58
N ALA A 200 15.17 12.18 5.05
CA ALA A 200 15.26 13.03 6.21
C ALA A 200 15.74 12.23 7.43
N ALA A 201 16.30 12.93 8.42
CA ALA A 201 16.79 12.32 9.65
C ALA A 201 15.64 11.67 10.44
N ILE A 202 15.80 10.39 10.76
CA ILE A 202 14.84 9.61 11.54
C ILE A 202 15.32 9.64 12.99
N PRO A 203 14.59 10.30 13.91
CA PRO A 203 15.00 10.40 15.30
C PRO A 203 14.89 9.05 16.02
N LEU A 204 15.89 8.73 16.84
CA LEU A 204 16.02 7.47 17.56
C LEU A 204 16.08 7.66 19.07
N THR A 205 15.34 6.82 19.76
CA THR A 205 15.34 6.73 21.23
C THR A 205 15.98 5.41 21.62
N ILE A 206 16.83 5.44 22.66
CA ILE A 206 17.51 4.24 23.16
C ILE A 206 16.47 3.18 23.56
N ASN A 207 16.71 1.92 23.20
CA ASN A 207 15.83 0.78 23.47
C ASN A 207 14.41 0.89 22.88
N VAL A 208 14.17 1.82 21.95
CA VAL A 208 12.93 1.92 21.19
C VAL A 208 13.22 1.59 19.73
N GLY A 209 12.65 0.48 19.25
CA GLY A 209 12.74 0.09 17.84
C GLY A 209 11.84 0.97 16.96
N LYS A 210 12.33 1.29 15.76
CA LYS A 210 11.57 1.91 14.68
C LYS A 210 11.43 0.93 13.53
N ARG A 211 10.24 0.81 12.95
CA ARG A 211 10.02 0.03 11.72
C ARG A 211 9.99 0.97 10.52
N LEU A 212 10.94 0.81 9.61
CA LEU A 212 10.95 1.52 8.34
C LEU A 212 10.39 0.61 7.27
N THR A 213 9.32 1.03 6.60
CA THR A 213 8.76 0.28 5.48
C THR A 213 8.93 1.10 4.20
N ILE A 214 9.69 0.53 3.26
CA ILE A 214 9.95 1.12 1.95
C ILE A 214 9.10 0.38 0.92
N ILE A 215 8.25 1.12 0.22
CA ILE A 215 7.46 0.59 -0.88
C ILE A 215 8.10 1.04 -2.18
N ALA A 216 8.59 0.08 -2.97
CA ALA A 216 9.08 0.31 -4.32
C ALA A 216 7.98 0.01 -5.33
N TYR A 217 7.49 1.06 -5.99
CA TYR A 217 6.47 0.97 -7.03
C TYR A 217 7.09 1.17 -8.41
N GLU A 218 6.71 0.31 -9.35
CA GLU A 218 7.00 0.43 -10.78
C GLU A 218 5.65 0.39 -11.51
N ALA A 219 5.45 1.26 -12.50
CA ALA A 219 4.19 1.33 -13.23
C ALA A 219 3.81 -0.04 -13.80
N SER A 220 2.54 -0.43 -13.65
CA SER A 220 2.00 -1.71 -14.14
C SER A 220 2.65 -2.96 -13.53
N LYS A 221 3.27 -2.84 -12.36
CA LYS A 221 3.84 -3.97 -11.62
C LYS A 221 3.41 -3.98 -10.16
N ALA A 222 3.41 -5.16 -9.58
CA ALA A 222 3.13 -5.32 -8.16
C ALA A 222 4.25 -4.71 -7.33
N PRO A 223 3.95 -3.82 -6.36
CA PRO A 223 4.97 -3.15 -5.58
C PRO A 223 5.77 -4.16 -4.76
N LYS A 224 7.02 -3.81 -4.48
CA LYS A 224 7.90 -4.61 -3.62
C LYS A 224 8.16 -3.87 -2.33
N ILE A 225 7.83 -4.52 -1.23
CA ILE A 225 7.88 -3.95 0.12
C ILE A 225 9.11 -4.48 0.84
N TYR A 226 9.84 -3.56 1.46
CA TYR A 226 11.02 -3.83 2.26
C TYR A 226 10.81 -3.28 3.67
N ASP A 227 11.00 -4.12 4.67
CA ASP A 227 10.94 -3.75 6.07
C ASP A 227 12.35 -3.71 6.67
N VAL A 228 12.64 -2.64 7.41
CA VAL A 228 13.89 -2.47 8.15
C VAL A 228 13.55 -2.18 9.61
N SER A 229 13.95 -3.06 10.52
CA SER A 229 13.88 -2.84 11.96
C SER A 229 15.11 -2.09 12.43
N LEU A 230 14.93 -0.89 12.98
CA LEU A 230 16.01 0.00 13.35
C LEU A 230 16.05 0.20 14.87
N ILE A 231 17.18 -0.10 15.51
CA ILE A 231 17.28 -0.12 16.98
C ILE A 231 18.55 0.62 17.43
N LYS A 232 18.35 1.61 18.31
CA LYS A 232 19.42 2.29 19.04
C LYS A 232 19.73 1.54 20.34
N THR A 233 20.98 1.15 20.53
CA THR A 233 21.40 0.29 21.65
C THR A 233 22.31 0.98 22.66
N ALA A 234 22.83 2.16 22.37
CA ALA A 234 23.62 2.99 23.28
C ALA A 234 23.47 4.49 22.94
#